data_AF-A0A939H9J1-F1
#
_entry.id   AF-A0A939H9J1-F1
#
_cell.length_a   1.000
_cell.length_b   1.000
_cell.length_c   1.000
_cell.angle_alpha   90.00
_cell.angle_beta   90.00
_cell.angle_gamma   90.00
#
_symmetry.space_group_name_H-M   'P 1'
#
loop_
_entity.id
_entity.type
_entity.pdbx_description
1 polymer ?
#
loop_
_entity_poly.entity_id
_entity_poly.type
_entity_poly.pdbx_seq_one_letter_code
_entity_poly.pdbx_strand_id
1 'polypeptide(L)'
;MNEILKLMNSHTSVRNFKDYPISDETLQELIRAGQSAASSNFIQAYTVIRVNDPEKRKIIAELAGNQSHVEDAPLFLVFVADLERARLSTTLHEEKMVHGQTEAFIISTVDTALMAQNVMLAAESMDLGGVYIGAIRNNPQVVSELLDLPDHTYPLFGMCLGYPDSKNEVKPRLPLEIVLKTDSYQSGNEVELLRNYDETMEAYYEKRTTANRTDNWTRQMARMFSKPLRPHMKDFLESRKLNMR
;
A
#
# COMPACT_ATOMS: atom_id res chain seq x y z
N MET A 1 13.28 -23.51 6.75
CA MET A 1 12.39 -22.44 6.20
C MET A 1 12.49 -22.50 4.69
N ASN A 2 11.37 -22.54 3.96
CA ASN A 2 11.40 -22.53 2.49
C ASN A 2 11.74 -21.13 1.94
N GLU A 3 12.02 -21.04 0.64
CA GLU A 3 12.47 -19.78 0.02
C GLU A 3 11.43 -18.66 0.08
N ILE A 4 10.14 -18.98 -0.04
CA ILE A 4 9.05 -17.98 0.06
C ILE A 4 9.03 -17.35 1.46
N LEU A 5 9.13 -18.15 2.51
CA LEU A 5 9.15 -17.65 3.88
C LEU A 5 10.43 -16.85 4.18
N LYS A 6 11.58 -17.25 3.64
CA LYS A 6 12.82 -16.46 3.75
C LYS A 6 12.66 -15.10 3.09
N LEU A 7 12.12 -15.07 1.87
CA LEU A 7 11.85 -13.84 1.12
C LEU A 7 10.94 -12.91 1.92
N MET A 8 9.76 -13.39 2.33
CA MET A 8 8.78 -12.63 3.12
C MET A 8 9.38 -12.04 4.41
N ASN A 9 10.20 -12.83 5.12
CA ASN A 9 10.83 -12.40 6.37
C ASN A 9 12.02 -11.44 6.16
N SER A 10 12.52 -11.32 4.93
CA SER A 10 13.63 -10.41 4.56
C SER A 10 13.17 -9.03 4.09
N HIS A 11 11.85 -8.81 3.96
CA HIS A 11 11.28 -7.57 3.43
C HIS A 11 11.77 -6.33 4.17
N THR A 12 12.22 -5.35 3.38
CA THR A 12 12.54 -4.00 3.84
C THR A 12 12.14 -3.01 2.75
N SER A 13 11.47 -1.92 3.11
CA SER A 13 11.06 -0.94 2.10
C SER A 13 12.28 -0.21 1.55
N VAL A 14 12.44 -0.27 0.22
CA VAL A 14 13.52 0.38 -0.52
C VAL A 14 13.04 1.75 -1.01
N ARG A 15 13.82 2.79 -0.73
CA ARG A 15 13.53 4.18 -1.10
C ARG A 15 14.67 4.85 -1.88
N ASN A 16 15.71 4.08 -2.20
CA ASN A 16 16.83 4.53 -3.01
C ASN A 16 17.09 3.45 -4.06
N PHE A 17 17.03 3.84 -5.33
CA PHE A 17 17.02 2.92 -6.46
C PHE A 17 18.19 3.22 -7.38
N LYS A 18 18.72 2.19 -8.01
CA LYS A 18 19.66 2.34 -9.12
C LYS A 18 18.91 2.83 -10.35
N ASP A 19 19.60 3.58 -11.20
CA ASP A 19 19.10 4.02 -12.50
C ASP A 19 19.15 2.87 -13.53
N TYR A 20 18.43 1.79 -13.23
CA TYR A 20 18.29 0.62 -14.09
C TYR A 20 16.81 0.44 -14.48
N PRO A 21 16.49 0.44 -15.78
CA PRO A 21 15.11 0.33 -16.23
C PRO A 21 14.51 -1.04 -15.90
N ILE A 22 13.19 -1.07 -15.71
CA ILE A 22 12.41 -2.31 -15.63
C ILE A 22 11.73 -2.53 -16.98
N SER A 23 11.93 -3.70 -17.58
CA SER A 23 11.36 -4.02 -18.89
C SER A 23 9.84 -4.21 -18.81
N ASP A 24 9.16 -4.05 -19.95
CA ASP A 24 7.71 -4.27 -20.02
C ASP A 24 7.35 -5.73 -19.76
N GLU A 25 8.21 -6.68 -20.15
CA GLU A 25 8.05 -8.10 -19.87
C GLU A 25 8.09 -8.37 -18.36
N THR A 26 9.08 -7.81 -17.66
CA THR A 26 9.16 -7.90 -16.20
C THR A 26 7.92 -7.29 -15.56
N LEU A 27 7.52 -6.08 -15.97
CA LEU A 27 6.30 -5.45 -15.46
C LEU A 27 5.07 -6.35 -15.65
N GLN A 28 4.89 -6.94 -16.84
CA GLN A 28 3.76 -7.83 -17.10
C GLN A 28 3.79 -9.09 -16.23
N GLU A 29 4.97 -9.66 -15.99
CA GLU A 29 5.14 -10.80 -15.08
C GLU A 29 4.74 -10.44 -13.64
N LEU A 30 5.18 -9.28 -13.16
CA LEU A 30 4.77 -8.76 -11.84
C LEU A 30 3.26 -8.60 -11.75
N ILE A 31 2.61 -8.01 -12.77
CA ILE A 31 1.16 -7.83 -12.78
C ILE A 31 0.42 -9.18 -12.85
N ARG A 32 0.90 -10.16 -13.62
CA ARG A 32 0.30 -11.52 -13.65
C ARG A 32 0.40 -12.24 -12.31
N ALA A 33 1.52 -12.07 -11.60
CA ALA A 33 1.66 -12.58 -10.23
C ALA A 33 0.65 -11.91 -9.28
N GLY A 34 0.47 -10.59 -9.41
CA GLY A 34 -0.59 -9.84 -8.74
C GLY A 34 -1.98 -10.39 -9.02
N GLN A 35 -2.33 -10.59 -10.28
CA GLN A 35 -3.64 -11.12 -10.72
C GLN A 35 -3.95 -12.52 -10.19
N SER A 36 -2.92 -13.28 -9.79
CA SER A 36 -3.06 -14.61 -9.19
C SER A 36 -3.48 -14.57 -7.72
N ALA A 37 -3.64 -13.39 -7.12
CA ALA A 37 -4.17 -13.24 -5.76
C ALA A 37 -5.62 -13.70 -5.64
N ALA A 38 -6.01 -14.14 -4.44
CA ALA A 38 -7.42 -14.39 -4.12
C ALA A 38 -8.25 -13.12 -4.31
N SER A 39 -9.50 -13.28 -4.74
CA SER A 39 -10.44 -12.18 -4.97
C SER A 39 -11.82 -12.54 -4.44
N SER A 40 -12.42 -11.62 -3.68
CA SER A 40 -13.76 -11.77 -3.10
C SER A 40 -14.79 -11.99 -4.20
N ASN A 41 -15.51 -13.11 -4.15
CA ASN A 41 -16.48 -13.51 -5.19
C ASN A 41 -15.92 -13.47 -6.63
N PHE A 42 -14.60 -13.56 -6.78
CA PHE A 42 -13.90 -13.43 -8.07
C PHE A 42 -14.15 -12.10 -8.81
N ILE A 43 -14.49 -11.03 -8.08
CA ILE A 43 -14.84 -9.71 -8.65
C ILE A 43 -13.65 -9.05 -9.36
N GLN A 44 -12.42 -9.29 -8.87
CA GLN A 44 -11.18 -8.69 -9.37
C GLN A 44 -11.26 -7.16 -9.37
N ALA A 45 -11.61 -6.61 -8.19
CA ALA A 45 -11.99 -5.21 -7.99
C ALA A 45 -10.79 -4.23 -7.89
N TYR A 46 -9.84 -4.33 -8.83
CA TYR A 46 -8.58 -3.58 -8.81
C TYR A 46 -8.11 -3.13 -10.19
N THR A 47 -7.47 -1.98 -10.29
CA THR A 47 -6.76 -1.53 -11.49
C THR A 47 -5.35 -1.10 -11.11
N VAL A 48 -4.37 -1.34 -11.98
CA VAL A 48 -3.00 -0.86 -11.79
C VAL A 48 -2.64 0.07 -12.93
N ILE A 49 -2.22 1.29 -12.58
CA ILE A 49 -1.79 2.30 -13.54
C ILE A 49 -0.28 2.45 -13.44
N ARG A 50 0.45 2.17 -14.52
CA ARG A 50 1.84 2.61 -14.65
C ARG A 50 1.85 4.10 -14.95
N VAL A 51 2.43 4.89 -14.05
CA VAL A 51 2.64 6.32 -14.28
C VAL A 51 4.05 6.49 -14.83
N ASN A 52 4.17 6.70 -16.14
CA ASN A 52 5.47 6.90 -16.81
C ASN A 52 5.75 8.36 -17.16
N ASP A 53 4.73 9.22 -17.12
CA ASP A 53 4.83 10.66 -17.38
C ASP A 53 5.59 11.36 -16.22
N PRO A 54 6.75 11.98 -16.49
CA PRO A 54 7.53 12.66 -15.46
C PRO A 54 6.79 13.81 -14.77
N GLU A 55 5.96 14.56 -15.49
CA GLU A 55 5.22 15.68 -14.90
C GLU A 55 4.13 15.15 -13.95
N LYS A 56 3.44 14.06 -14.33
CA LYS A 56 2.49 13.40 -13.42
C LYS A 56 3.20 12.85 -12.18
N ARG A 57 4.38 12.24 -12.32
CA ARG A 57 5.16 11.75 -11.18
C ARG A 57 5.57 12.86 -10.22
N LYS A 58 6.06 13.98 -10.75
CA LYS A 58 6.44 15.16 -9.97
C LYS A 58 5.28 15.69 -9.15
N ILE A 59 4.11 15.89 -9.77
CA ILE A 59 2.90 16.32 -9.06
C ILE A 59 2.54 15.31 -7.95
N ILE A 60 2.56 14.01 -8.24
CA ILE A 60 2.23 12.98 -7.22
C ILE A 60 3.25 12.99 -6.07
N ALA A 61 4.54 13.20 -6.35
CA ALA A 61 5.59 13.27 -5.35
C ALA A 61 5.40 14.46 -4.40
N GLU A 62 5.07 15.64 -4.95
CA GLU A 62 4.73 16.84 -4.17
C GLU A 62 3.53 16.57 -3.26
N LEU A 63 2.43 16.01 -3.80
CA LEU A 63 1.23 15.66 -3.02
C LEU A 63 1.51 14.58 -1.97
N ALA A 64 2.45 13.67 -2.24
CA ALA A 64 2.89 12.62 -1.33
C ALA A 64 3.85 13.13 -0.23
N GLY A 65 4.08 14.44 -0.12
CA GLY A 65 4.97 15.04 0.88
C GLY A 65 6.42 15.09 0.43
N ASN A 66 6.67 15.40 -0.84
CA ASN A 66 7.98 15.50 -1.47
C ASN A 66 8.81 14.21 -1.35
N GLN A 67 8.16 13.08 -1.60
CA GLN A 67 8.81 11.77 -1.61
C GLN A 67 9.54 11.56 -2.94
N SER A 68 10.83 11.96 -3.01
CA SER A 68 11.60 11.94 -4.27
C SER A 68 11.62 10.59 -4.97
N HIS A 69 11.57 9.48 -4.21
CA HIS A 69 11.51 8.13 -4.76
C HIS A 69 10.29 7.85 -5.63
N VAL A 70 9.24 8.67 -5.60
CA VAL A 70 8.11 8.61 -6.56
C VAL A 70 8.55 9.06 -7.96
N GLU A 71 9.47 10.03 -8.04
CA GLU A 71 10.06 10.53 -9.28
C GLU A 71 11.20 9.60 -9.73
N ASP A 72 12.10 9.29 -8.79
CA ASP A 72 13.38 8.62 -9.06
C ASP A 72 13.25 7.12 -9.37
N ALA A 73 12.20 6.45 -8.88
CA ALA A 73 12.08 5.00 -9.07
C ALA A 73 11.90 4.63 -10.55
N PRO A 74 12.61 3.61 -11.06
CA PRO A 74 12.43 3.13 -12.43
C PRO A 74 10.96 2.82 -12.79
N LEU A 75 10.22 2.25 -11.85
CA LEU A 75 8.80 1.92 -12.02
C LEU A 75 7.97 2.53 -10.88
N PHE A 76 6.95 3.29 -11.25
CA PHE A 76 5.92 3.79 -10.33
C PHE A 76 4.53 3.33 -10.78
N LEU A 77 3.86 2.60 -9.89
CA LEU A 77 2.53 2.04 -10.10
C LEU A 77 1.54 2.69 -9.13
N VAL A 78 0.32 2.96 -9.57
CA VAL A 78 -0.80 3.35 -8.69
C VAL A 78 -1.82 2.23 -8.71
N PHE A 79 -2.11 1.69 -7.52
CA PHE A 79 -3.10 0.65 -7.31
C PHE A 79 -4.42 1.30 -6.94
N VAL A 80 -5.44 1.00 -7.73
CA VAL A 80 -6.76 1.60 -7.71
C VAL A 80 -7.74 0.53 -7.30
N ALA A 81 -8.51 0.78 -6.25
CA ALA A 81 -9.69 -0.03 -5.96
C ALA A 81 -10.77 0.35 -6.97
N ASP A 82 -11.27 -0.64 -7.72
CA ASP A 82 -12.01 -0.44 -8.96
C ASP A 82 -13.28 -1.28 -9.00
N LEU A 83 -14.43 -0.61 -8.94
CA LEU A 83 -15.75 -1.20 -9.15
C LEU A 83 -16.39 -0.71 -10.45
N GLU A 84 -15.69 0.08 -11.27
CA GLU A 84 -16.22 0.57 -12.54
C GLU A 84 -16.47 -0.58 -13.51
N ARG A 85 -15.58 -1.58 -13.53
CA ARG A 85 -15.84 -2.81 -14.31
C ARG A 85 -17.08 -3.56 -13.83
N ALA A 86 -17.32 -3.62 -12.51
CA ALA A 86 -18.54 -4.21 -11.98
C ALA A 86 -19.79 -3.41 -12.40
N ARG A 87 -19.72 -2.07 -12.37
CA ARG A 87 -20.77 -1.18 -12.88
C ARG A 87 -21.05 -1.38 -14.37
N LEU A 88 -20.00 -1.51 -15.17
CA LEU A 88 -20.12 -1.80 -16.60
C LEU A 88 -20.81 -3.15 -16.82
N SER A 89 -20.47 -4.18 -16.03
CA SER A 89 -21.14 -5.48 -16.09
C SER A 89 -22.63 -5.38 -15.79
N THR A 90 -23.07 -4.57 -14.81
CA THR A 90 -24.52 -4.38 -14.60
C THR A 90 -25.16 -3.72 -15.82
N THR A 91 -24.49 -2.73 -16.42
CA THR A 91 -24.98 -2.02 -17.61
C THR A 91 -25.14 -2.96 -18.81
N LEU A 92 -24.19 -3.88 -19.04
CA LEU A 92 -24.25 -4.89 -20.11
C LEU A 92 -25.46 -5.83 -19.98
N HIS A 93 -26.00 -5.97 -18.78
CA HIS A 93 -27.18 -6.78 -18.49
C HIS A 93 -28.43 -5.94 -18.21
N GLU A 94 -28.42 -4.65 -18.58
CA GLU A 94 -29.54 -3.71 -18.39
C GLU A 94 -29.93 -3.51 -16.91
N GLU A 95 -29.00 -3.83 -16.00
CA GLU A 95 -29.15 -3.70 -14.56
C GLU A 95 -28.51 -2.40 -14.03
N LYS A 96 -29.06 -1.89 -12.92
CA LYS A 96 -28.51 -0.71 -12.23
C LYS A 96 -27.66 -1.14 -11.04
N MET A 97 -26.40 -0.74 -11.03
CA MET A 97 -25.54 -0.94 -9.87
C MET A 97 -26.08 -0.15 -8.67
N VAL A 98 -26.14 -0.82 -7.52
CA VAL A 98 -26.39 -0.16 -6.25
C VAL A 98 -25.07 0.32 -5.67
N HIS A 99 -24.88 1.64 -5.66
CA HIS A 99 -23.61 2.27 -5.29
C HIS A 99 -23.52 2.62 -3.79
N GLY A 100 -22.33 3.06 -3.36
CA GLY A 100 -22.10 3.59 -2.03
C GLY A 100 -22.15 2.56 -0.90
N GLN A 101 -22.11 1.27 -1.21
CA GLN A 101 -22.18 0.21 -0.20
C GLN A 101 -20.83 0.07 0.49
N THR A 102 -20.78 0.28 1.81
CA THR A 102 -19.57 0.07 2.62
C THR A 102 -18.91 -1.29 2.33
N GLU A 103 -19.72 -2.34 2.15
CA GLU A 103 -19.24 -3.68 1.80
C GLU A 103 -18.45 -3.73 0.49
N ALA A 104 -18.94 -3.06 -0.57
CA ALA A 104 -18.26 -3.02 -1.86
C ALA A 104 -16.94 -2.23 -1.78
N PHE A 105 -16.90 -1.19 -0.93
CA PHE A 105 -15.66 -0.49 -0.60
C PHE A 105 -14.65 -1.40 0.10
N ILE A 106 -15.07 -2.20 1.10
CA ILE A 106 -14.19 -3.17 1.78
C ILE A 106 -13.66 -4.19 0.78
N ILE A 107 -14.54 -4.80 -0.02
CA ILE A 107 -14.17 -5.77 -1.06
C ILE A 107 -13.09 -5.22 -1.98
N SER A 108 -13.33 -4.05 -2.59
CA SER A 108 -12.38 -3.46 -3.54
C SER A 108 -11.05 -3.05 -2.89
N THR A 109 -11.09 -2.59 -1.64
CA THR A 109 -9.88 -2.29 -0.85
C THR A 109 -9.05 -3.56 -0.63
N VAL A 110 -9.67 -4.64 -0.16
CA VAL A 110 -9.00 -5.90 0.19
C VAL A 110 -8.42 -6.57 -1.05
N ASP A 111 -9.23 -6.71 -2.12
CA ASP A 111 -8.80 -7.28 -3.39
C ASP A 111 -7.56 -6.56 -3.95
N THR A 112 -7.56 -5.23 -3.91
CA THR A 112 -6.43 -4.40 -4.37
C THR A 112 -5.19 -4.60 -3.50
N ALA A 113 -5.34 -4.71 -2.18
CA ALA A 113 -4.22 -4.92 -1.26
C ALA A 113 -3.58 -6.31 -1.42
N LEU A 114 -4.39 -7.36 -1.60
CA LEU A 114 -3.90 -8.72 -1.84
C LEU A 114 -3.12 -8.80 -3.16
N MET A 115 -3.70 -8.25 -4.22
CA MET A 115 -3.07 -8.15 -5.53
C MET A 115 -1.73 -7.41 -5.46
N ALA A 116 -1.69 -6.25 -4.80
CA ALA A 116 -0.46 -5.47 -4.64
C ALA A 116 0.61 -6.19 -3.84
N GLN A 117 0.24 -6.92 -2.78
CA GLN A 117 1.22 -7.66 -1.99
C GLN A 117 1.84 -8.81 -2.79
N ASN A 118 1.08 -9.46 -3.68
CA ASN A 118 1.65 -10.42 -4.63
C ASN A 118 2.63 -9.75 -5.61
N VAL A 119 2.30 -8.55 -6.11
CA VAL A 119 3.24 -7.76 -6.95
C VAL A 119 4.55 -7.47 -6.20
N MET A 120 4.47 -7.05 -4.93
CA MET A 120 5.65 -6.78 -4.11
C MET A 120 6.52 -8.04 -3.95
N LEU A 121 5.91 -9.18 -3.60
CA LEU A 121 6.65 -10.43 -3.42
C LEU A 121 7.29 -10.93 -4.72
N ALA A 122 6.57 -10.82 -5.84
CA ALA A 122 7.13 -11.13 -7.16
C ALA A 122 8.33 -10.24 -7.47
N ALA A 123 8.22 -8.93 -7.22
CA ALA A 123 9.31 -7.99 -7.44
C ALA A 123 10.54 -8.32 -6.57
N GLU A 124 10.34 -8.59 -5.28
CA GLU A 124 11.42 -8.97 -4.37
C GLU A 124 12.06 -10.31 -4.76
N SER A 125 11.29 -11.25 -5.32
CA SER A 125 11.83 -12.51 -5.84
C SER A 125 12.73 -12.35 -7.07
N MET A 126 12.64 -11.21 -7.74
CA MET A 126 13.46 -10.80 -8.90
C MET A 126 14.54 -9.77 -8.51
N ASP A 127 14.93 -9.75 -7.24
CA ASP A 127 15.92 -8.85 -6.64
C ASP A 127 15.56 -7.34 -6.66
N LEU A 128 14.32 -7.00 -7.04
CA LEU A 128 13.83 -5.64 -6.94
C LEU A 128 13.55 -5.28 -5.47
N GLY A 129 13.65 -4.00 -5.16
CA GLY A 129 13.12 -3.42 -3.95
C GLY A 129 11.85 -2.63 -4.23
N GLY A 130 11.06 -2.40 -3.19
CA GLY A 130 9.88 -1.56 -3.33
C GLY A 130 9.46 -0.83 -2.07
N VAL A 131 8.60 0.17 -2.26
CA VAL A 131 7.94 0.90 -1.17
C VAL A 131 6.52 1.31 -1.57
N TYR A 132 5.58 1.08 -0.65
CA TYR A 132 4.22 1.58 -0.78
C TYR A 132 4.14 3.08 -0.47
N ILE A 133 3.38 3.81 -1.28
CA ILE A 133 3.16 5.26 -1.18
C ILE A 133 1.70 5.49 -0.79
N GLY A 134 1.39 5.28 0.49
CA GLY A 134 0.07 5.58 1.04
C GLY A 134 -0.23 7.09 1.12
N ALA A 135 0.77 7.94 0.90
CA ALA A 135 0.67 9.39 0.95
C ALA A 135 -0.04 10.02 -0.27
N ILE A 136 -0.25 9.27 -1.35
CA ILE A 136 -1.10 9.76 -2.46
C ILE A 136 -2.53 10.10 -1.98
N ARG A 137 -2.96 9.50 -0.85
CA ARG A 137 -4.23 9.82 -0.19
C ARG A 137 -4.23 11.13 0.60
N ASN A 138 -3.14 11.88 0.61
CA ASN A 138 -3.14 13.25 1.15
C ASN A 138 -4.00 14.16 0.27
N ASN A 139 -4.01 13.95 -1.05
CA ASN A 139 -4.83 14.68 -2.02
C ASN A 139 -5.43 13.72 -3.06
N PRO A 140 -6.34 12.80 -2.64
CA PRO A 140 -6.81 11.72 -3.49
C PRO A 140 -7.67 12.22 -4.66
N GLN A 141 -8.32 13.37 -4.52
CA GLN A 141 -9.07 14.03 -5.59
C GLN A 141 -8.15 14.41 -6.75
N VAL A 142 -7.07 15.15 -6.46
CA VAL A 142 -6.10 15.59 -7.47
C VAL A 142 -5.43 14.39 -8.14
N VAL A 143 -5.07 13.35 -7.38
CA VAL A 143 -4.50 12.12 -7.95
C VAL A 143 -5.52 11.41 -8.87
N SER A 144 -6.80 11.42 -8.52
CA SER A 144 -7.85 10.82 -9.33
C SER A 144 -8.06 11.56 -10.65
N GLU A 145 -8.06 12.90 -10.59
CA GLU A 145 -8.16 13.76 -11.78
C GLU A 145 -6.94 13.61 -12.69
N LEU A 146 -5.72 13.62 -12.12
CA LEU A 146 -4.47 13.46 -12.86
C LEU A 146 -4.37 12.13 -13.62
N LEU A 147 -5.00 11.09 -13.09
CA LEU A 147 -5.02 9.74 -13.65
C LEU A 147 -6.33 9.40 -14.36
N ASP A 148 -7.20 10.40 -14.59
CA ASP A 148 -8.46 10.25 -15.32
C ASP A 148 -9.36 9.14 -14.76
N LEU A 149 -9.37 8.99 -13.43
CA LEU A 149 -10.10 7.91 -12.76
C LEU A 149 -11.63 8.15 -12.84
N PRO A 150 -12.44 7.20 -13.32
CA PRO A 150 -13.90 7.32 -13.36
C PRO A 150 -14.52 7.13 -11.97
N ASP A 151 -15.81 7.47 -11.81
CA ASP A 151 -16.58 7.12 -10.61
C ASP A 151 -16.44 5.62 -10.26
N HIS A 152 -16.72 5.26 -9.00
CA HIS A 152 -16.57 3.89 -8.50
C HIS A 152 -15.13 3.38 -8.46
N THR A 153 -14.16 4.29 -8.56
CA THR A 153 -12.74 4.00 -8.38
C THR A 153 -12.09 4.99 -7.44
N TYR A 154 -11.05 4.55 -6.72
CA TYR A 154 -10.18 5.45 -5.97
C TYR A 154 -8.74 4.94 -5.85
N PRO A 155 -7.74 5.84 -5.79
CA PRO A 155 -6.35 5.46 -5.66
C PRO A 155 -6.07 5.02 -4.21
N LEU A 156 -5.74 3.75 -4.02
CA LEU A 156 -5.49 3.17 -2.70
C LEU A 156 -4.08 3.52 -2.20
N PHE A 157 -3.06 3.23 -3.01
CA PHE A 157 -1.66 3.60 -2.75
C PHE A 157 -0.85 3.55 -4.04
N GLY A 158 0.29 4.24 -4.05
CA GLY A 158 1.33 4.03 -5.05
C GLY A 158 2.28 2.91 -4.63
N MET A 159 3.12 2.46 -5.56
CA MET A 159 4.24 1.56 -5.31
C MET A 159 5.41 1.95 -6.21
N CYS A 160 6.55 2.25 -5.59
CA CYS A 160 7.81 2.42 -6.30
C CYS A 160 8.51 1.07 -6.35
N LEU A 161 9.07 0.71 -7.51
CA LEU A 161 9.81 -0.52 -7.75
C LEU A 161 11.09 -0.21 -8.54
N GLY A 162 12.16 -0.92 -8.22
CA GLY A 162 13.44 -0.81 -8.91
C GLY A 162 14.54 -1.60 -8.22
N TYR A 163 15.71 -1.68 -8.85
CA TYR A 163 16.86 -2.31 -8.20
C TYR A 163 17.34 -1.45 -7.03
N PRO A 164 17.55 -2.03 -5.83
CA PRO A 164 17.98 -1.29 -4.66
C PRO A 164 19.40 -0.75 -4.85
N ASP A 165 19.59 0.54 -4.64
CA ASP A 165 20.93 1.12 -4.48
C ASP A 165 21.41 0.96 -3.04
N SER A 166 20.51 1.13 -2.08
CA SER A 166 20.74 0.80 -0.67
C SER A 166 19.51 0.16 -0.02
N LYS A 167 19.76 -0.69 0.98
CA LYS A 167 18.73 -1.37 1.79
C LYS A 167 18.94 -1.05 3.27
N ASN A 168 17.85 -0.83 3.99
CA ASN A 168 17.89 -0.75 5.44
C ASN A 168 17.80 -2.15 6.04
N GLU A 169 18.29 -2.32 7.26
CA GLU A 169 18.02 -3.53 8.05
C GLU A 169 16.52 -3.78 8.20
N VAL A 170 16.15 -5.06 8.29
CA VAL A 170 14.78 -5.50 8.54
C VAL A 170 14.30 -4.86 9.84
N LYS A 171 13.24 -4.06 9.74
CA LYS A 171 12.64 -3.44 10.91
C LYS A 171 11.97 -4.53 11.77
N PRO A 172 12.15 -4.56 13.10
CA PRO A 172 11.40 -5.44 13.97
C PRO A 172 9.88 -5.31 13.78
N ARG A 173 9.14 -6.35 14.13
CA ARG A 173 7.67 -6.38 14.15
C ARG A 173 7.18 -6.66 15.57
N LEU A 174 5.92 -6.34 15.83
CA LEU A 174 5.26 -6.66 17.10
C LEU A 174 5.45 -8.16 17.42
N PRO A 175 5.62 -8.53 18.70
CA PRO A 175 5.66 -9.92 19.14
C PRO A 175 4.47 -10.72 18.60
N LEU A 176 4.69 -12.00 18.28
CA LEU A 176 3.67 -12.89 17.72
C LEU A 176 2.42 -12.94 18.61
N GLU A 177 2.57 -12.92 19.93
CA GLU A 177 1.48 -12.97 20.92
C GLU A 177 0.55 -11.74 20.90
N ILE A 178 1.02 -10.61 20.35
CA ILE A 178 0.16 -9.44 20.11
C ILE A 178 -0.71 -9.69 18.87
N VAL A 179 -0.17 -10.35 17.84
CA VAL A 179 -0.80 -10.47 16.51
C VAL A 179 -1.67 -11.73 16.40
N LEU A 180 -1.20 -12.86 16.93
CA LEU A 180 -1.88 -14.15 16.90
C LEU A 180 -2.60 -14.39 18.23
N LYS A 181 -3.91 -14.53 18.16
CA LYS A 181 -4.79 -14.85 19.29
C LYS A 181 -5.49 -16.17 19.04
N THR A 182 -5.80 -16.89 20.11
CA THR A 182 -6.52 -18.17 20.05
C THR A 182 -7.93 -17.97 20.57
N ASP A 183 -8.92 -18.37 19.77
CA ASP A 183 -10.37 -18.32 20.03
C ASP A 183 -11.01 -16.92 20.23
N SER A 184 -10.32 -15.99 20.90
CA SER A 184 -10.86 -14.66 21.25
C SER A 184 -9.76 -13.61 21.35
N TYR A 185 -10.12 -12.32 21.26
CA TYR A 185 -9.16 -11.21 21.16
C TYR A 185 -8.18 -11.11 22.34
N GLN A 186 -8.63 -11.37 23.57
CA GLN A 186 -7.85 -11.37 24.83
C GLN A 186 -6.66 -10.38 24.91
N SER A 187 -6.88 -9.23 25.56
CA SER A 187 -5.90 -8.13 25.66
C SER A 187 -5.14 -8.06 27.00
N GLY A 188 -5.14 -9.14 27.80
CA GLY A 188 -4.75 -9.09 29.22
C GLY A 188 -3.33 -8.62 29.53
N ASN A 189 -2.35 -8.92 28.66
CA ASN A 189 -0.93 -8.60 28.85
C ASN A 189 -0.34 -7.67 27.78
N GLU A 190 -1.15 -7.11 26.88
CA GLU A 190 -0.64 -6.36 25.71
C GLU A 190 0.15 -5.11 26.08
N VAL A 191 -0.23 -4.41 27.15
CA VAL A 191 0.50 -3.20 27.60
C VAL A 191 1.94 -3.53 27.97
N GLU A 192 2.19 -4.69 28.60
CA GLU A 192 3.54 -5.13 28.95
C GLU A 192 4.33 -5.54 27.70
N LEU A 193 3.71 -6.33 26.81
CA LEU A 193 4.33 -6.72 25.54
C LEU A 193 4.70 -5.51 24.68
N LEU A 194 3.87 -4.47 24.67
CA LEU A 194 4.13 -3.22 23.96
C LEU A 194 5.31 -2.44 24.57
N ARG A 195 5.46 -2.42 25.90
CA ARG A 195 6.62 -1.79 26.56
C ARG A 195 7.92 -2.52 26.21
N ASN A 196 7.92 -3.86 26.22
CA ASN A 196 9.08 -4.65 25.83
C ASN A 196 9.42 -4.45 24.33
N TYR A 197 8.40 -4.31 23.49
CA TYR A 197 8.60 -3.99 22.07
C TYR A 197 9.14 -2.58 21.85
N ASP A 198 8.77 -1.61 22.70
CA ASP A 198 9.35 -0.27 22.64
C ASP A 198 10.86 -0.28 22.89
N GLU A 199 11.35 -1.05 23.87
CA GLU A 199 12.79 -1.23 24.11
C GLU A 199 13.51 -1.81 22.88
N THR A 200 12.89 -2.79 22.22
CA THR A 200 13.41 -3.38 20.97
C THR A 200 13.51 -2.32 19.86
N MET A 201 12.51 -1.45 19.75
CA MET A 201 12.47 -0.41 18.73
C MET A 201 13.44 0.74 19.02
N GLU A 202 13.63 1.12 20.29
CA GLU A 202 14.63 2.11 20.70
C GLU A 202 16.03 1.62 20.33
N ALA A 203 16.39 0.38 20.69
CA ALA A 203 17.66 -0.22 20.32
C ALA A 203 17.86 -0.33 18.79
N TYR A 204 16.79 -0.57 18.02
CA TYR A 204 16.84 -0.57 16.56
C TYR A 204 17.15 0.83 16.00
N TYR A 205 16.50 1.88 16.50
CA TYR A 205 16.74 3.24 16.00
C TYR A 205 18.08 3.82 16.47
N GLU A 206 18.56 3.49 17.66
CA GLU A 206 19.90 3.92 18.13
C GLU A 206 21.03 3.44 17.23
N LYS A 207 20.92 2.22 16.68
CA LYS A 207 21.90 1.66 15.73
C LYS A 207 21.82 2.30 14.35
N ARG A 208 20.74 3.02 14.03
CA ARG A 208 20.46 3.52 12.70
C ARG A 208 21.10 4.89 12.49
N THR A 209 22.24 4.91 11.81
CA THR A 209 23.06 6.10 11.52
C THR A 209 22.35 7.23 10.78
N THR A 210 21.23 6.97 10.12
CA THR A 210 20.51 7.94 9.27
C THR A 210 19.49 8.80 10.02
N ALA A 211 19.24 8.54 11.31
CA ALA A 211 18.46 9.44 12.15
C ALA A 211 18.86 9.29 13.61
N ASN A 212 19.43 10.35 14.22
CA ASN A 212 19.55 10.50 15.67
C ASN A 212 18.15 10.61 16.30
N ARG A 213 17.39 9.51 16.28
CA ARG A 213 16.00 9.46 16.72
C ARG A 213 15.89 8.44 17.84
N THR A 214 15.88 8.93 19.08
CA THR A 214 15.39 8.18 20.24
C THR A 214 13.87 8.22 20.23
N ASP A 215 13.27 7.25 19.53
CA ASP A 215 11.83 7.10 19.48
C ASP A 215 11.45 5.63 19.55
N ASN A 216 10.22 5.35 19.94
CA ASN A 216 9.72 3.99 20.06
C ASN A 216 8.39 3.83 19.32
N TRP A 217 7.82 2.63 19.33
CA TRP A 217 6.64 2.36 18.52
C TRP A 217 5.39 2.99 19.14
N THR A 218 5.13 2.80 20.43
CA THR A 218 3.91 3.31 21.05
C THR A 218 3.86 4.85 21.03
N ARG A 219 4.99 5.54 21.22
CA ARG A 219 5.08 7.01 21.11
C ARG A 219 4.81 7.47 19.68
N GLN A 220 5.30 6.74 18.68
CA GLN A 220 4.99 7.04 17.28
C GLN A 220 3.50 6.86 16.98
N MET A 221 2.89 5.77 17.44
CA MET A 221 1.46 5.50 17.26
C MET A 221 0.60 6.53 17.99
N ALA A 222 0.92 6.86 19.24
CA ALA A 222 0.21 7.87 20.03
C ALA A 222 0.25 9.24 19.34
N ARG A 223 1.41 9.67 18.82
CA ARG A 223 1.52 10.93 18.04
C ARG A 223 0.70 10.90 16.76
N MET A 224 0.64 9.76 16.07
CA MET A 224 -0.08 9.59 14.82
C MET A 224 -1.60 9.59 15.02
N PHE A 225 -2.10 8.82 15.98
CA PHE A 225 -3.53 8.58 16.17
C PHE A 225 -4.21 9.50 17.19
N SER A 226 -3.46 10.36 17.89
CA SER A 226 -4.04 11.44 18.74
C SER A 226 -4.56 12.64 17.93
N LYS A 227 -4.47 12.60 16.59
CA LYS A 227 -4.95 13.64 15.68
C LYS A 227 -5.72 13.00 14.52
N PRO A 228 -6.72 13.69 13.92
CA PRO A 228 -7.40 13.18 12.74
C PRO A 228 -6.43 12.90 11.59
N LEU A 229 -6.47 11.68 11.05
CA LEU A 229 -5.69 11.28 9.88
C LEU A 229 -6.55 11.48 8.63
N ARG A 230 -6.17 12.44 7.77
CA ARG A 230 -6.82 12.69 6.47
C ARG A 230 -8.35 12.77 6.57
N PRO A 231 -8.88 13.74 7.33
CA PRO A 231 -10.32 13.83 7.62
C PRO A 231 -11.19 13.96 6.36
N HIS A 232 -10.63 14.42 5.23
CA HIS A 232 -11.29 14.55 3.92
C HIS A 232 -11.62 13.22 3.23
N MET A 233 -11.08 12.08 3.70
CA MET A 233 -11.24 10.80 3.00
C MET A 233 -12.69 10.32 2.92
N LYS A 234 -13.53 10.63 3.93
CA LYS A 234 -14.94 10.25 3.91
C LYS A 234 -15.67 10.94 2.76
N ASP A 235 -15.62 12.28 2.74
CA ASP A 235 -16.28 13.09 1.72
C ASP A 235 -15.79 12.76 0.31
N PHE A 236 -14.48 12.47 0.17
CA PHE A 236 -13.92 11.99 -1.08
C PHE A 236 -14.48 10.62 -1.50
N LEU A 237 -14.56 9.63 -0.61
CA LEU A 237 -15.10 8.31 -0.98
C LEU A 237 -16.61 8.36 -1.31
N GLU A 238 -17.35 9.25 -0.63
CA GLU A 238 -18.76 9.53 -0.95
C GLU A 238 -18.91 10.18 -2.33
N SER A 239 -18.07 11.16 -2.68
CA SER A 239 -18.10 11.80 -4.00
C SER A 239 -17.78 10.82 -5.14
N ARG A 240 -17.02 9.76 -4.83
CA ARG A 240 -16.69 8.66 -5.75
C ARG A 240 -17.71 7.51 -5.75
N LYS A 241 -18.83 7.66 -5.03
CA LYS A 241 -19.93 6.68 -4.95
C LYS A 241 -19.51 5.33 -4.36
N LEU A 242 -18.51 5.31 -3.46
CA LEU A 242 -17.93 4.09 -2.90
C LEU A 242 -18.41 3.77 -1.48
N ASN A 243 -18.64 4.77 -0.63
CA ASN A 243 -18.92 4.54 0.79
C ASN A 243 -19.90 5.58 1.36
N MET A 244 -21.19 5.43 1.07
CA MET A 244 -22.26 6.36 1.46
C MET A 244 -23.22 5.80 2.52
N ARG A 245 -23.21 4.48 2.74
CA ARG A 245 -24.14 3.78 3.66
C ARG A 245 -23.55 2.50 4.22
#